data_AF-A0A4V6Y822-F1
#
_entry.id   AF-A0A4V6Y822-F1
#
_cell.length_a   1.000
_cell.length_b   1.000
_cell.length_c   1.000
_cell.angle_alpha   90.00
_cell.angle_beta   90.00
_cell.angle_gamma   90.00
#
_symmetry.space_group_name_H-M   'P 1'
#
loop_
_entity.id
_entity.type
_entity.pdbx_description
1 polymer ?
#
loop_
_entity_poly.entity_id
_entity_poly.type
_entity_poly.pdbx_seq_one_letter_code
_entity_poly.pdbx_strand_id
1 'polypeptide(L)'
;METAHHLLAECRYTKQIWKLIAQWLSQGILQPEQWTRSTRAIDWWIGITSTPGTPRKAYRSLTLLIMWELWNERNSRIFRHKGSPTTQLMAKIKSSANMWIAAGARDLAALLP
;
A
#
# COMPACT_ATOMS: atom_id res chain seq x y z
N MET A 1 8.90 17.23 9.53
CA MET A 1 9.81 16.81 8.43
C MET A 1 9.21 15.57 7.80
N GLU A 2 9.06 15.53 6.48
CA GLU A 2 8.49 14.37 5.80
C GLU A 2 9.59 13.33 5.56
N THR A 3 9.43 12.14 6.14
CA THR A 3 10.30 10.99 5.89
C THR A 3 9.58 9.97 5.01
N ALA A 4 10.32 9.04 4.40
CA ALA A 4 9.72 7.93 3.67
C ALA A 4 8.75 7.12 4.55
N HIS A 5 9.08 6.91 5.83
CA HIS A 5 8.20 6.22 6.77
C HIS A 5 6.89 7.00 7.00
N HIS A 6 7.00 8.32 7.23
CA HIS A 6 5.82 9.16 7.39
C HIS A 6 4.93 9.15 6.14
N LEU A 7 5.52 9.29 4.95
CA LEU A 7 4.79 9.30 3.68
C LEU A 7 4.07 7.98 3.41
N LEU A 8 4.74 6.84 3.64
CA LEU A 8 4.28 5.51 3.24
C LEU A 8 3.40 4.81 4.28
N ALA A 9 3.47 5.19 5.55
CA ALA A 9 2.79 4.50 6.64
C ALA A 9 2.07 5.45 7.61
N GLU A 10 2.66 6.57 8.00
CA GLU A 10 2.13 7.34 9.15
C GLU A 10 1.17 8.48 8.78
N CYS A 11 1.30 9.02 7.57
CA CYS A 11 0.49 10.14 7.09
C CYS A 11 -1.01 9.81 7.12
N ARG A 12 -1.85 10.75 7.56
CA ARG A 12 -3.31 10.57 7.68
C ARG A 12 -3.96 10.06 6.39
N TYR A 13 -3.58 10.65 5.25
CA TYR A 13 -4.10 10.23 3.94
C TYR A 13 -3.68 8.79 3.62
N THR A 14 -2.42 8.47 3.84
CA THR A 14 -1.86 7.13 3.62
C THR A 14 -2.47 6.07 4.53
N LYS A 15 -2.65 6.35 5.83
CA LYS A 15 -3.35 5.45 6.76
C LYS A 15 -4.77 5.14 6.28
N GLN A 16 -5.49 6.13 5.77
CA GLN A 16 -6.83 5.89 5.23
C GLN A 16 -6.82 4.97 4.01
N ILE A 17 -5.82 5.10 3.13
CA ILE A 17 -5.64 4.19 2.00
C ILE A 17 -5.36 2.76 2.48
N TRP A 18 -4.45 2.60 3.45
CA TRP A 18 -4.16 1.29 4.02
C TRP A 18 -5.37 0.61 4.67
N LYS A 19 -6.22 1.38 5.37
CA LYS A 19 -7.51 0.87 5.89
C LYS A 19 -8.43 0.35 4.78
N LEU A 20 -8.56 1.12 3.69
CA LEU A 20 -9.39 0.72 2.55
C LEU A 20 -8.83 -0.52 1.85
N ILE A 21 -7.51 -0.65 1.76
CA ILE A 21 -6.85 -1.84 1.20
C ILE A 21 -7.07 -3.06 2.08
N ALA A 22 -6.89 -2.92 3.40
CA ALA A 22 -7.15 -3.97 4.37
C ALA A 22 -8.60 -4.46 4.32
N GLN A 23 -9.55 -3.54 4.17
CA GLN A 23 -10.98 -3.86 3.97
C GLN A 23 -11.22 -4.57 2.64
N TRP A 24 -10.66 -4.07 1.54
CA TRP A 24 -10.82 -4.67 0.22
C TRP A 24 -10.32 -6.12 0.17
N LEU A 25 -9.20 -6.42 0.84
CA LEU A 25 -8.58 -7.74 0.82
C LEU A 25 -9.03 -8.65 1.98
N SER A 26 -9.83 -8.12 2.91
CA SER A 26 -10.14 -8.77 4.18
C SER A 26 -8.90 -9.21 4.96
N GLN A 27 -7.83 -8.40 4.94
CA GLN A 27 -6.53 -8.69 5.57
C GLN A 27 -6.26 -7.75 6.75
N GLY A 28 -6.39 -8.27 7.97
CA GLY A 28 -6.16 -7.52 9.20
C GLY A 28 -4.74 -6.95 9.32
N ILE A 29 -3.73 -7.70 8.86
CA ILE A 29 -2.32 -7.30 8.94
C ILE A 29 -1.99 -5.96 8.25
N LEU A 30 -2.80 -5.56 7.27
CA LEU A 30 -2.64 -4.29 6.55
C LEU A 30 -3.32 -3.11 7.26
N GLN A 31 -4.07 -3.34 8.34
CA GLN A 31 -4.70 -2.28 9.12
C GLN A 31 -3.62 -1.50 9.89
N PRO A 32 -3.58 -0.16 9.77
CA PRO A 32 -2.61 0.67 10.49
C PRO A 32 -2.61 0.48 12.01
N GLU A 33 -3.75 0.12 12.60
CA GLU A 33 -3.91 -0.15 14.02
C GLU A 33 -3.19 -1.42 14.49
N GLN A 34 -2.90 -2.35 13.59
CA GLN A 34 -2.22 -3.63 13.91
C GLN A 34 -0.70 -3.55 13.74
N TRP A 35 -0.18 -2.44 13.20
CA TRP A 35 1.25 -2.33 12.93
C TRP A 35 2.06 -2.09 14.19
N THR A 36 3.19 -2.77 14.28
CA THR A 36 4.19 -2.47 15.29
C THR A 36 4.79 -1.09 15.06
N ARG A 37 5.08 -0.38 16.15
CA ARG A 37 5.75 0.91 16.08
C ARG A 37 7.12 0.72 15.43
N SER A 38 7.40 1.51 14.42
CA SER A 38 8.65 1.52 13.67
C SER A 38 9.05 2.98 13.40
N THR A 39 10.32 3.20 13.11
CA THR A 39 10.84 4.53 12.74
C THR A 39 11.32 4.56 11.30
N ARG A 40 11.58 3.39 10.71
CA ARG A 40 12.07 3.23 9.34
C ARG A 40 11.02 2.54 8.48
N ALA A 41 10.90 3.00 7.24
CA ALA A 41 9.98 2.41 6.27
C ALA A 41 10.28 0.92 6.01
N ILE A 42 11.55 0.52 6.05
CA ILE A 42 11.94 -0.88 5.81
C ILE A 42 11.47 -1.81 6.94
N ASP A 43 11.57 -1.38 8.20
CA ASP A 43 11.17 -2.20 9.36
C ASP A 43 9.66 -2.42 9.35
N TRP A 44 8.90 -1.35 9.07
CA TRP A 44 7.46 -1.41 8.84
C TRP A 44 7.10 -2.36 7.69
N TRP A 45 7.76 -2.20 6.53
CA TRP A 45 7.50 -3.00 5.34
C TRP A 45 7.76 -4.49 5.59
N ILE A 46 8.84 -4.82 6.30
CA ILE A 46 9.13 -6.20 6.72
C ILE A 46 8.02 -6.71 7.64
N GLY A 47 7.60 -5.91 8.62
CA GLY A 47 6.54 -6.26 9.59
C GLY A 47 5.21 -6.62 8.94
N ILE A 48 4.81 -5.95 7.86
CA ILE A 48 3.53 -6.22 7.18
C ILE A 48 3.64 -7.24 6.03
N THR A 49 4.85 -7.61 5.62
CA THR A 49 5.05 -8.53 4.46
C THR A 49 5.69 -9.86 4.80
N SER A 50 6.31 -10.00 5.99
CA SER A 50 7.08 -11.20 6.37
C SER A 50 6.44 -11.97 7.53
N THR A 51 5.12 -11.88 7.69
CA THR A 51 4.39 -12.61 8.72
C THR A 51 4.29 -14.10 8.40
N PRO A 52 4.57 -15.00 9.36
CA PRO A 52 4.42 -16.43 9.18
C PRO A 52 3.02 -16.80 8.68
N GLY A 53 2.95 -17.74 7.72
CA GLY A 53 1.67 -18.21 7.17
C GLY A 53 1.06 -17.33 6.08
N THR A 54 1.67 -16.20 5.72
CA THR A 54 1.20 -15.36 4.59
C THR A 54 2.02 -15.62 3.31
N PRO A 55 1.42 -15.50 2.11
CA PRO A 55 2.14 -15.58 0.84
C PRO A 55 3.06 -14.36 0.67
N ARG A 56 4.25 -14.43 1.27
CA ARG A 56 5.24 -13.35 1.39
C ARG A 56 5.51 -12.64 0.06
N LYS A 57 5.65 -13.37 -1.04
CA LYS A 57 5.93 -12.80 -2.36
C LYS A 57 4.79 -11.90 -2.83
N ALA A 58 3.55 -12.36 -2.67
CA ALA A 58 2.36 -11.63 -3.06
C ALA A 58 2.20 -10.34 -2.25
N TYR A 59 2.35 -10.42 -0.91
CA TYR A 59 2.28 -9.26 -0.02
C TYR A 59 3.35 -8.22 -0.35
N ARG A 60 4.58 -8.66 -0.62
CA ARG A 60 5.67 -7.76 -1.02
C ARG A 60 5.35 -7.03 -2.32
N SER A 61 4.93 -7.76 -3.34
CA SER A 61 4.55 -7.18 -4.64
C SER A 61 3.40 -6.18 -4.51
N LEU A 62 2.34 -6.55 -3.78
CA LEU A 62 1.20 -5.68 -3.51
C LEU A 62 1.63 -4.40 -2.76
N THR A 63 2.38 -4.55 -1.68
CA THR A 63 2.83 -3.41 -0.86
C THR A 63 3.72 -2.46 -1.67
N LEU A 64 4.61 -2.98 -2.52
CA LEU A 64 5.42 -2.15 -3.43
C LEU A 64 4.57 -1.37 -4.44
N LEU A 65 3.53 -2.00 -5.01
CA LEU A 65 2.58 -1.32 -5.89
C LEU A 65 1.86 -0.18 -5.17
N ILE A 66 1.38 -0.43 -3.95
CA ILE A 66 0.69 0.60 -3.15
C ILE A 66 1.64 1.75 -2.81
N MET A 67 2.87 1.44 -2.39
CA MET A 67 3.91 2.44 -2.12
C MET A 67 4.21 3.30 -3.35
N TRP A 68 4.28 2.70 -4.54
CA TRP A 68 4.45 3.40 -5.81
C TRP A 68 3.30 4.37 -6.10
N GLU A 69 2.06 3.95 -5.90
CA GLU A 69 0.90 4.81 -6.13
C GLU A 69 0.80 5.96 -5.12
N LEU A 70 1.13 5.70 -3.84
CA LEU A 70 1.22 6.73 -2.79
C LEU A 70 2.30 7.75 -3.10
N TRP A 71 3.47 7.30 -3.55
CA TRP A 71 4.56 8.18 -3.97
C TRP A 71 4.15 9.08 -5.14
N ASN A 72 3.50 8.51 -6.15
CA ASN A 72 3.00 9.29 -7.30
C ASN A 72 1.91 10.29 -6.90
N GLU A 73 0.99 9.91 -6.04
CA GLU A 73 -0.04 10.80 -5.50
C GLU A 73 0.60 11.96 -4.72
N ARG A 74 1.61 11.68 -3.89
CA ARG A 74 2.36 12.70 -3.17
C ARG A 74 3.07 13.67 -4.12
N ASN A 75 3.73 13.16 -5.15
CA ASN A 75 4.40 13.98 -6.16
C ASN A 75 3.40 14.86 -6.91
N SER A 76 2.23 14.34 -7.27
CA SER A 76 1.17 15.14 -7.89
C SER A 76 0.69 16.28 -6.98
N ARG A 77 0.51 16.00 -5.67
CA ARG A 77 0.12 17.03 -4.70
C ARG A 77 1.14 18.14 -4.55
N ILE A 78 2.43 17.82 -4.54
CA ILE A 78 3.49 18.80 -4.35
C ILE A 78 3.84 19.54 -5.63
N PHE A 79 4.16 18.82 -6.69
CA PHE A 79 4.73 19.42 -7.89
C PHE A 79 3.67 19.90 -8.87
N ARG A 80 2.44 19.40 -8.76
CA ARG A 80 1.34 19.76 -9.66
C ARG A 80 0.15 20.40 -8.95
N HIS A 81 0.23 20.57 -7.63
CA HIS A 81 -0.86 21.07 -6.79
C HIS A 81 -2.20 20.33 -7.02
N LYS A 82 -2.13 19.04 -7.39
CA LYS A 82 -3.29 18.20 -7.70
C LYS A 82 -3.33 17.02 -6.74
N GLY A 83 -4.28 17.04 -5.81
CA GLY A 83 -4.55 15.94 -4.89
C GLY A 83 -5.88 15.26 -5.18
N SER A 84 -5.89 13.95 -5.10
CA SER A 84 -7.06 13.10 -5.34
C SER A 84 -7.76 12.74 -4.02
N PRO A 85 -9.08 12.49 -3.99
CA PRO A 85 -9.69 11.81 -2.85
C PRO A 85 -9.16 10.37 -2.73
N THR A 86 -9.25 9.80 -1.54
CA THR A 86 -8.76 8.42 -1.27
C THR A 86 -9.47 7.38 -2.16
N THR A 87 -10.72 7.61 -2.51
CA THR A 87 -11.52 6.77 -3.42
C THR A 87 -10.90 6.70 -4.83
N GLN A 88 -10.40 7.81 -5.35
CA GLN A 88 -9.77 7.86 -6.67
C GLN A 88 -8.42 7.12 -6.66
N LEU A 89 -7.60 7.33 -5.63
CA LEU A 89 -6.34 6.58 -5.51
C LEU A 89 -6.60 5.08 -5.31
N MET A 90 -7.63 4.72 -4.55
CA MET A 90 -8.03 3.32 -4.38
C MET A 90 -8.43 2.68 -5.72
N ALA A 91 -9.21 3.37 -6.55
CA ALA A 91 -9.56 2.90 -7.88
C ALA A 91 -8.31 2.70 -8.76
N LYS A 92 -7.35 3.63 -8.67
CA LYS A 92 -6.06 3.53 -9.38
C LYS A 92 -5.25 2.32 -8.91
N ILE A 93 -5.14 2.09 -7.61
CA ILE A 93 -4.45 0.92 -7.04
C ILE A 93 -5.06 -0.39 -7.55
N LYS A 94 -6.41 -0.50 -7.54
CA LYS A 94 -7.11 -1.68 -8.07
C LYS A 94 -6.82 -1.90 -9.56
N SER A 95 -6.88 -0.83 -10.36
CA SER A 95 -6.55 -0.87 -11.79
C SER A 95 -5.10 -1.30 -12.02
N SER A 96 -4.14 -0.71 -11.31
CA SER A 96 -2.72 -1.08 -11.38
C SER A 96 -2.49 -2.55 -11.00
N ALA A 97 -3.17 -3.05 -9.95
CA ALA A 97 -3.08 -4.44 -9.55
C ALA A 97 -3.58 -5.39 -10.64
N ASN A 98 -4.72 -5.08 -11.26
CA ASN A 98 -5.25 -5.85 -12.40
C ASN A 98 -4.31 -5.82 -13.61
N MET A 99 -3.70 -4.67 -13.92
CA MET A 99 -2.71 -4.57 -15.00
C MET A 99 -1.48 -5.43 -14.72
N TRP A 100 -1.00 -5.47 -13.47
CA TRP A 100 0.14 -6.31 -13.09
C TRP A 100 -0.19 -7.79 -13.19
N ILE A 101 -1.41 -8.20 -12.81
CA ILE A 101 -1.89 -9.57 -12.99
C ILE A 101 -1.94 -9.95 -14.47
N ALA A 102 -2.50 -9.07 -15.31
CA ALA A 102 -2.53 -9.27 -16.76
C ALA A 102 -1.11 -9.37 -17.37
N ALA A 103 -0.14 -8.67 -16.80
CA ALA A 103 1.28 -8.74 -17.16
C ALA A 103 2.02 -9.97 -16.57
N GLY A 104 1.35 -10.83 -15.80
CA GLY A 104 1.90 -12.09 -15.30
C GLY A 104 2.26 -12.12 -13.82
N ALA A 105 1.83 -11.15 -13.00
CA ALA A 105 2.01 -11.17 -11.55
C ALA A 105 1.10 -12.20 -10.85
N ARG A 106 1.35 -13.49 -11.07
CA ARG A 106 0.51 -14.62 -10.60
C ARG A 106 0.34 -14.66 -9.08
N ASP A 107 1.38 -14.32 -8.33
CA ASP A 107 1.31 -14.28 -6.86
C ASP A 107 0.31 -13.23 -6.36
N LEU A 108 0.20 -12.09 -7.07
CA LEU A 108 -0.75 -11.03 -6.73
C LEU A 108 -2.20 -11.48 -6.98
N ALA A 109 -2.43 -12.24 -8.05
CA ALA A 109 -3.74 -12.79 -8.38
C ALA A 109 -4.30 -13.68 -7.26
N ALA A 110 -3.43 -14.37 -6.52
CA ALA A 110 -3.85 -15.21 -5.39
C ALA A 110 -4.29 -14.41 -4.15
N LEU A 111 -4.03 -13.10 -4.10
CA LEU A 111 -4.42 -12.23 -2.98
C LEU A 111 -5.67 -11.39 -3.24
N LEU A 112 -5.98 -11.14 -4.51
CA LEU A 112 -7.12 -10.29 -4.85
C LEU A 112 -8.41 -11.12 -4.84
N PRO A 113 -9.54 -10.53 -4.41
CA PRO A 113 -10.85 -11.14 -4.54
C PRO A 113 -11.28 -11.27 -6.01
#